data_AF-A0AAV2AA76-F1
#
_entry.id   AF-A0AAV2AA76-F1
#
_cell.length_a   1.000
_cell.length_b   1.000
_cell.length_c   1.000
_cell.angle_alpha   90.00
_cell.angle_beta   90.00
_cell.angle_gamma   90.00
#
_symmetry.space_group_name_H-M   'P 1'
#
loop_
_entity.id
_entity.type
_entity.pdbx_description
1 polymer ?
#
loop_
_entity_poly.entity_id
_entity_poly.type
_entity_poly.pdbx_seq_one_letter_code
_entity_poly.pdbx_strand_id
1 'polypeptide(L)'
;MDSVQAKYFKAAREAGVYVVEACGIGSLPTDYGIALLMKKFPGGLNSVEYFVEFLEGPRGRSTGYGTFSSGVHSLIDYFKSSKFEQQVKENVFKKDPVKSIYLMNKLIKKSLVIYSRKERALCLKYVGPDVRTIKRSQMFRANFLNKETLIETNGYLKPNSVFAAFLHIYVSILFTLMCLFAVGRFLMERYPSFFTAGLFTKTGPSREQILEGGTRITFYAEGWKNKVEESVKQTTRPDKRLKMVVTGQEPAYAFTAVCMVQACLTVLFENKKIPLEGGVYTPGVAFEDTSMQERLEKRGATFTFEEVE
;
A
#
# COMPACT_ATOMS: atom_id res chain seq x y z
N MET A 1 12.09 4.44 -5.69
CA MET A 1 10.74 5.03 -5.81
C MET A 1 10.81 6.48 -6.22
N ASP A 2 10.77 7.46 -5.31
CA ASP A 2 10.67 8.87 -5.73
C ASP A 2 11.84 9.35 -6.60
N SER A 3 13.08 8.97 -6.25
CA SER A 3 14.24 9.28 -7.09
C SER A 3 14.18 8.63 -8.47
N VAL A 4 13.62 7.41 -8.57
CA VAL A 4 13.47 6.70 -9.86
C VAL A 4 12.42 7.42 -10.72
N GLN A 5 11.28 7.80 -10.13
CA GLN A 5 10.26 8.60 -10.79
C GLN A 5 10.85 9.93 -11.30
N ALA A 6 11.53 10.69 -10.44
CA ALA A 6 12.06 12.00 -10.80
C ALA A 6 13.15 11.94 -11.89
N LYS A 7 13.98 10.88 -11.90
CA LYS A 7 15.11 10.74 -12.83
C LYS A 7 14.71 10.10 -14.16
N TYR A 8 13.89 9.05 -14.12
CA TYR A 8 13.71 8.16 -15.26
C TYR A 8 12.35 8.28 -15.93
N PHE A 9 11.37 9.00 -15.35
CA PHE A 9 10.04 9.10 -15.96
C PHE A 9 10.09 9.57 -17.42
N LYS A 10 10.76 10.69 -17.71
CA LYS A 10 10.82 11.24 -19.07
C LYS A 10 11.57 10.32 -20.04
N ALA A 11 12.77 9.86 -19.64
CA ALA A 11 13.58 8.98 -20.48
C ALA A 11 12.86 7.65 -20.79
N ALA A 12 12.17 7.08 -19.81
CA ALA A 12 11.38 5.87 -19.99
C ALA A 12 10.21 6.09 -20.97
N ARG A 13 9.56 7.27 -20.95
CA ARG A 13 8.54 7.64 -21.94
C ARG A 13 9.10 7.76 -23.34
N GLU A 14 10.19 8.51 -23.49
CA GLU A 14 10.85 8.72 -24.79
C GLU A 14 11.33 7.40 -25.41
N ALA A 15 11.74 6.43 -24.58
CA ALA A 15 12.18 5.11 -25.02
C ALA A 15 11.04 4.07 -25.14
N GLY A 16 9.80 4.41 -24.78
CA GLY A 16 8.69 3.45 -24.74
C GLY A 16 8.87 2.33 -23.71
N VAL A 17 9.69 2.54 -22.68
CA VAL A 17 10.00 1.55 -21.63
C VAL A 17 9.08 1.75 -20.44
N TYR A 18 8.46 0.67 -19.96
CA TYR A 18 7.66 0.68 -18.74
C TYR A 18 8.49 0.27 -17.52
N VAL A 19 8.47 1.11 -16.49
CA VAL A 19 9.02 0.81 -15.16
C VAL A 19 7.86 0.80 -14.16
N VAL A 20 7.43 -0.38 -13.72
CA VAL A 20 6.37 -0.49 -12.71
C VAL A 20 6.99 -0.81 -11.35
N GLU A 21 6.93 0.14 -10.43
CA GLU A 21 7.53 0.00 -9.11
C GLU A 21 6.58 -0.68 -8.12
N ALA A 22 7.11 -1.09 -6.96
CA ALA A 22 6.33 -1.56 -5.80
C ALA A 22 5.36 -2.73 -6.08
N CYS A 23 5.74 -3.65 -6.99
CA CYS A 23 4.93 -4.80 -7.40
C CYS A 23 4.91 -5.99 -6.40
N GLY A 24 5.18 -5.74 -5.11
CA GLY A 24 5.09 -6.73 -4.04
C GLY A 24 3.89 -6.47 -3.12
N ILE A 25 3.75 -7.29 -2.06
CA ILE A 25 2.63 -7.15 -1.11
C ILE A 25 2.57 -5.77 -0.44
N GLY A 26 3.73 -5.12 -0.28
CA GLY A 26 3.83 -3.84 0.41
C GLY A 26 3.13 -2.68 -0.30
N SER A 27 2.69 -2.84 -1.56
CA SER A 27 1.90 -1.80 -2.23
C SER A 27 0.95 -2.31 -3.31
N LEU A 28 1.23 -3.44 -3.98
CA LEU A 28 0.39 -3.85 -5.13
C LEU A 28 -1.06 -4.08 -4.70
N PRO A 29 -1.40 -4.90 -3.69
CA PRO A 29 -2.81 -5.14 -3.36
C PRO A 29 -3.53 -3.92 -2.78
N THR A 30 -2.83 -3.03 -2.07
CA THR A 30 -3.42 -1.80 -1.52
C THR A 30 -3.67 -0.74 -2.58
N ASP A 31 -2.66 -0.45 -3.40
CA ASP A 31 -2.74 0.57 -4.45
C ASP A 31 -3.63 0.13 -5.62
N TYR A 32 -3.50 -1.13 -6.07
CA TYR A 32 -4.41 -1.71 -7.06
C TYR A 32 -5.82 -1.91 -6.50
N GLY A 33 -5.95 -2.26 -5.20
CA GLY A 33 -7.24 -2.35 -4.54
C GLY A 33 -8.03 -1.03 -4.58
N ILE A 34 -7.36 0.11 -4.40
CA ILE A 34 -8.00 1.42 -4.57
C ILE A 34 -8.45 1.64 -6.01
N ALA A 35 -7.65 1.24 -7.00
CA ALA A 35 -8.03 1.31 -8.41
C ALA A 35 -9.27 0.45 -8.73
N LEU A 36 -9.38 -0.75 -8.16
CA LEU A 36 -10.58 -1.59 -8.25
C LEU A 36 -11.80 -0.92 -7.60
N LEU A 37 -11.61 -0.33 -6.42
CA LEU A 37 -12.67 0.40 -5.72
C LEU A 37 -13.17 1.58 -6.56
N MET A 38 -12.29 2.36 -7.19
CA MET A 38 -12.68 3.48 -8.05
C MET A 38 -13.71 3.07 -9.11
N LYS A 39 -13.58 1.86 -9.69
CA LYS A 39 -14.52 1.31 -10.68
C LYS A 39 -15.91 1.01 -10.12
N LYS A 40 -16.04 0.84 -8.79
CA LYS A 40 -17.29 0.54 -8.09
C LYS A 40 -18.06 1.79 -7.64
N PHE A 41 -17.49 2.99 -7.82
CA PHE A 41 -18.12 4.27 -7.52
C PHE A 41 -18.22 5.14 -8.78
N PRO A 42 -19.30 5.01 -9.58
CA PRO A 42 -19.50 5.81 -10.79
C PRO A 42 -19.49 7.32 -10.54
N GLY A 43 -19.94 7.76 -9.36
CA GLY A 43 -19.88 9.15 -8.91
C GLY A 43 -18.53 9.60 -8.36
N GLY A 44 -17.53 8.72 -8.34
CA GLY A 44 -16.22 8.98 -7.75
C GLY A 44 -16.09 8.42 -6.34
N LEU A 45 -14.86 8.01 -6.03
CA LEU A 45 -14.45 7.52 -4.72
C LEU A 45 -13.94 8.71 -3.88
N ASN A 46 -14.44 8.88 -2.66
CA ASN A 46 -14.04 9.97 -1.77
C ASN A 46 -12.92 9.56 -0.82
N SER A 47 -13.11 8.42 -0.14
CA SER A 47 -12.20 8.01 0.92
C SER A 47 -12.15 6.49 1.10
N VAL A 48 -11.01 6.00 1.58
CA VAL A 48 -10.73 4.59 1.84
C VAL A 48 -9.98 4.45 3.16
N GLU A 49 -10.57 3.72 4.10
CA GLU A 49 -9.84 3.14 5.23
C GLU A 49 -9.45 1.72 4.87
N TYR A 50 -8.19 1.32 5.10
CA TYR A 50 -7.78 -0.06 4.90
C TYR A 50 -7.04 -0.62 6.11
N PHE A 51 -7.27 -1.89 6.40
CA PHE A 51 -6.77 -2.63 7.55
C PHE A 51 -5.99 -3.83 7.05
N VAL A 52 -4.69 -3.86 7.33
CA VAL A 52 -3.78 -4.94 6.96
C VAL A 52 -3.64 -5.88 8.15
N GLU A 53 -3.86 -7.17 7.90
CA GLU A 53 -3.74 -8.25 8.88
C GLU A 53 -2.80 -9.32 8.31
N PHE A 54 -1.83 -9.73 9.13
CA PHE A 54 -0.91 -10.82 8.81
C PHE A 54 -1.32 -12.04 9.63
N LEU A 55 -1.84 -13.04 8.92
CA LEU A 55 -2.33 -14.27 9.51
C LEU A 55 -1.16 -15.23 9.71
N GLU A 56 -1.18 -15.95 10.82
CA GLU A 56 -0.16 -16.92 11.19
C GLU A 56 -0.80 -18.23 11.65
N GLY A 57 -0.10 -19.34 11.42
CA GLY A 57 -0.50 -20.65 11.88
C GLY A 57 -0.04 -20.97 13.30
N PRO A 58 -0.26 -22.21 13.77
CA PRO A 58 0.20 -22.68 15.08
C PRO A 58 1.72 -22.56 15.29
N ARG A 59 2.51 -22.61 14.20
CA ARG A 59 3.97 -22.42 14.25
C ARG A 59 4.40 -20.96 14.31
N GLY A 60 3.44 -20.04 14.41
CA GLY A 60 3.66 -18.61 14.39
C GLY A 60 4.23 -18.11 13.07
N ARG A 61 4.77 -16.90 13.10
CA ARG A 61 5.36 -16.23 11.94
C ARG A 61 6.81 -15.88 12.18
N SER A 62 7.62 -15.98 11.13
CA SER A 62 8.94 -15.37 11.06
C SER A 62 9.13 -14.70 9.69
N THR A 63 10.06 -13.76 9.60
CA THR A 63 10.40 -13.04 8.38
C THR A 63 11.91 -13.00 8.21
N GLY A 64 12.39 -12.99 6.97
CA GLY A 64 13.81 -13.05 6.68
C GLY A 64 14.53 -11.74 6.94
N TYR A 65 15.85 -11.86 7.10
CA TYR A 65 16.77 -10.74 7.29
C TYR A 65 16.66 -9.67 6.20
N GLY A 66 16.41 -10.05 4.95
CA GLY A 66 16.26 -9.10 3.84
C GLY A 66 15.16 -8.06 4.09
N THR A 67 13.99 -8.49 4.58
CA THR A 67 12.89 -7.59 4.95
C THR A 67 13.27 -6.71 6.14
N PHE A 68 13.95 -7.28 7.14
CA PHE A 68 14.40 -6.55 8.31
C PHE A 68 15.40 -5.43 7.96
N SER A 69 16.45 -5.76 7.22
CA SER A 69 17.47 -4.79 6.76
C SER A 69 16.83 -3.72 5.87
N SER A 70 15.89 -4.10 5.00
CA SER A 70 15.10 -3.13 4.23
C SER A 70 14.35 -2.15 5.12
N GLY A 71 13.75 -2.62 6.23
CA GLY A 71 13.11 -1.76 7.22
C GLY A 71 14.08 -0.78 7.90
N VAL A 72 15.26 -1.26 8.28
CA VAL A 72 16.32 -0.44 8.93
C VAL A 72 16.74 0.71 8.02
N HIS A 73 17.00 0.42 6.75
CA HIS A 73 17.40 1.44 5.78
C HIS A 73 16.23 2.36 5.37
N SER A 74 15.04 1.81 5.19
CA SER A 74 13.85 2.58 4.79
C SER A 74 13.45 3.61 5.84
N LEU A 75 13.67 3.33 7.13
CA LEU A 75 13.36 4.28 8.20
C LEU A 75 14.23 5.54 8.12
N ILE A 76 15.50 5.43 7.73
CA ILE A 76 16.37 6.59 7.55
C ILE A 76 15.94 7.42 6.35
N ASP A 77 15.62 6.74 5.24
CA ASP A 77 15.11 7.39 4.05
C ASP A 77 13.74 8.04 4.28
N TYR A 78 12.97 7.52 5.23
CA TYR A 78 11.71 8.13 5.64
C TYR A 78 11.92 9.56 6.15
N PHE A 79 12.93 9.79 7.00
CA PHE A 79 13.27 11.13 7.50
C PHE A 79 13.83 12.09 6.44
N LYS A 80 14.23 11.58 5.26
CA LYS A 80 14.78 12.36 4.14
C LYS A 80 13.80 12.53 2.97
N SER A 81 12.53 12.15 3.15
CA SER A 81 11.60 12.03 2.02
C SER A 81 11.22 13.34 1.35
N SER A 82 11.21 14.47 2.08
CA SER A 82 10.83 15.78 1.55
C SER A 82 11.65 16.17 0.32
N LYS A 83 12.97 15.91 0.34
CA LYS A 83 13.87 16.17 -0.78
C LYS A 83 13.46 15.42 -2.03
N PHE A 84 13.10 14.14 -1.91
CA PHE A 84 12.73 13.32 -3.05
C PHE A 84 11.33 13.65 -3.56
N GLU A 85 10.39 13.95 -2.67
CA GLU A 85 9.05 14.40 -3.05
C GLU A 85 9.10 15.71 -3.85
N GLN A 86 9.96 16.65 -3.44
CA GLN A 86 10.17 17.91 -4.16
C GLN A 86 10.69 17.68 -5.57
N GLN A 87 11.70 16.81 -5.74
CA GLN A 87 12.23 16.45 -7.06
C GLN A 87 11.16 15.87 -7.98
N VAL A 88 10.26 15.03 -7.46
CA VAL A 88 9.15 14.46 -8.23
C VAL A 88 8.16 15.55 -8.64
N LYS A 89 7.83 16.49 -7.74
CA LYS A 89 6.92 17.61 -8.05
C LYS A 89 7.49 18.54 -9.12
N GLU A 90 8.77 18.86 -9.04
CA GLU A 90 9.44 19.76 -9.99
C GLU A 90 9.58 19.10 -11.37
N ASN A 91 9.98 17.84 -11.42
CA ASN A 91 10.35 17.18 -12.68
C ASN A 91 9.19 16.44 -13.36
N VAL A 92 8.16 16.03 -12.62
CA VAL A 92 7.15 15.09 -13.14
C VAL A 92 5.72 15.55 -12.85
N PHE A 93 5.36 15.77 -11.59
CA PHE A 93 3.97 16.01 -11.17
C PHE A 93 3.76 17.47 -10.75
N LYS A 94 3.40 18.32 -11.71
CA LYS A 94 3.20 19.77 -11.50
C LYS A 94 1.84 20.13 -10.89
N LYS A 95 0.82 19.32 -11.15
CA LYS A 95 -0.55 19.53 -10.65
C LYS A 95 -0.81 18.67 -9.42
N ASP A 96 -1.26 19.30 -8.33
CA ASP A 96 -1.78 18.59 -7.17
C ASP A 96 -3.27 18.22 -7.40
N PRO A 97 -3.74 17.04 -6.93
CA PRO A 97 -5.15 16.68 -6.98
C PRO A 97 -6.01 17.57 -6.08
N VAL A 98 -7.26 17.78 -6.49
CA VAL A 98 -8.25 18.61 -5.81
C VAL A 98 -8.82 17.85 -4.63
N LYS A 99 -8.76 18.45 -3.44
CA LYS A 99 -9.35 17.88 -2.22
C LYS A 99 -10.87 18.02 -2.25
N SER A 100 -11.56 16.96 -1.84
CA SER A 100 -12.98 16.99 -1.50
C SER A 100 -13.23 17.84 -0.25
N ILE A 101 -14.39 18.49 -0.14
CA ILE A 101 -14.80 19.17 1.10
C ILE A 101 -15.19 18.16 2.20
N TYR A 102 -15.57 16.94 1.82
CA TYR A 102 -15.94 15.87 2.74
C TYR A 102 -14.69 15.09 3.17
N LEU A 103 -13.91 15.73 4.04
CA LEU A 103 -12.69 15.18 4.59
C LEU A 103 -13.01 14.15 5.68
N MET A 104 -12.22 13.08 5.74
CA MET A 104 -12.17 12.20 6.90
C MET A 104 -11.78 12.98 8.15
N ASN A 105 -12.27 12.50 9.30
CA ASN A 105 -12.02 13.12 10.60
C ASN A 105 -10.51 13.30 10.87
N LYS A 106 -10.11 14.55 11.14
CA LYS A 106 -8.71 14.93 11.40
C LYS A 106 -8.09 14.18 12.59
N LEU A 107 -8.88 13.81 13.60
CA LEU A 107 -8.41 13.05 14.76
C LEU A 107 -8.00 11.63 14.36
N ILE A 108 -8.82 10.97 13.53
CA ILE A 108 -8.56 9.63 13.01
C ILE A 108 -7.28 9.62 12.14
N LYS A 109 -7.05 10.69 11.36
CA LYS A 109 -5.84 10.83 10.54
C LYS A 109 -4.56 10.91 11.37
N LYS A 110 -4.59 11.67 12.47
CA LYS A 110 -3.40 11.96 13.30
C LYS A 110 -3.09 10.90 14.35
N SER A 111 -4.08 10.09 14.73
CA SER A 111 -3.86 9.10 15.79
C SER A 111 -2.96 7.95 15.33
N LEU A 112 -1.94 7.63 16.13
CA LEU A 112 -1.07 6.46 15.91
C LEU A 112 -1.75 5.14 16.32
N VAL A 113 -2.75 5.22 17.20
CA VAL A 113 -3.51 4.07 17.69
C VAL A 113 -4.99 4.44 17.66
N ILE A 114 -5.83 3.56 17.11
CA ILE A 114 -7.28 3.75 17.10
C ILE A 114 -7.97 2.46 17.53
N TYR A 115 -9.11 2.57 18.19
CA TYR A 115 -10.05 1.45 18.30
C TYR A 115 -11.04 1.53 17.13
N SER A 116 -10.92 0.59 16.18
CA SER A 116 -11.84 0.53 15.04
C SER A 116 -13.11 -0.20 15.46
N ARG A 117 -14.25 0.50 15.46
CA ARG A 117 -15.56 -0.13 15.70
C ARG A 117 -15.93 -1.11 14.59
N LYS A 118 -15.50 -0.84 13.35
CA LYS A 118 -15.74 -1.67 12.16
C LYS A 118 -15.05 -3.02 12.27
N GLU A 119 -13.81 -3.02 12.75
CA GLU A 119 -12.98 -4.23 12.91
C GLU A 119 -13.02 -4.81 14.34
N ARG A 120 -13.69 -4.13 15.28
CA ARG A 120 -13.75 -4.45 16.72
C ARG A 120 -12.35 -4.75 17.31
N ALA A 121 -11.36 -3.96 16.90
CA ALA A 121 -9.95 -4.21 17.22
C ALA A 121 -9.17 -2.91 17.47
N LEU A 122 -8.14 -3.01 18.31
CA LEU A 122 -7.14 -1.96 18.47
C LEU A 122 -6.19 -2.01 17.26
N CYS A 123 -6.19 -0.95 16.46
CA CYS A 123 -5.43 -0.87 15.22
C CYS A 123 -4.33 0.19 15.34
N LEU A 124 -3.18 -0.08 14.75
CA LEU A 124 -2.03 0.81 14.74
C LEU A 124 -1.95 1.51 13.38
N LYS A 125 -1.56 2.79 13.35
CA LYS A 125 -1.38 3.51 12.09
C LYS A 125 -0.35 2.78 11.23
N TYR A 126 -0.74 2.43 10.00
CA TYR A 126 0.20 1.84 9.06
C TYR A 126 1.03 2.95 8.42
N VAL A 127 2.35 2.87 8.62
CA VAL A 127 3.33 3.78 8.02
C VAL A 127 4.19 2.95 7.07
N GLY A 128 3.56 2.40 6.04
CA GLY A 128 4.19 1.56 5.04
C GLY A 128 4.55 2.29 3.75
N PRO A 129 5.21 1.59 2.81
CA PRO A 129 5.53 2.12 1.49
C PRO A 129 4.28 2.39 0.64
N ASP A 130 3.17 1.69 0.88
CA ASP A 130 1.89 1.87 0.21
C ASP A 130 1.34 3.30 0.28
N VAL A 131 1.46 3.99 1.41
CA VAL A 131 0.99 5.38 1.55
C VAL A 131 1.63 6.28 0.49
N ARG A 132 2.92 6.08 0.21
CA ARG A 132 3.66 6.83 -0.82
C ARG A 132 3.26 6.40 -2.22
N THR A 133 3.11 5.10 -2.44
CA THR A 133 2.66 4.54 -3.72
C THR A 133 1.28 5.08 -4.08
N ILE A 134 0.32 5.03 -3.16
CA ILE A 134 -1.04 5.56 -3.33
C ILE A 134 -1.01 7.07 -3.64
N LYS A 135 -0.24 7.85 -2.89
CA LYS A 135 -0.06 9.28 -3.15
C LYS A 135 0.43 9.52 -4.58
N ARG A 136 1.42 8.76 -5.04
CA ARG A 136 1.96 8.86 -6.41
C ARG A 136 0.94 8.44 -7.47
N SER A 137 0.15 7.40 -7.23
CA SER A 137 -0.94 7.00 -8.13
C SER A 137 -1.94 8.13 -8.35
N GLN A 138 -2.27 8.86 -7.28
CA GLN A 138 -3.17 10.02 -7.36
C GLN A 138 -2.52 11.21 -8.08
N MET A 139 -1.24 11.50 -7.80
CA MET A 139 -0.50 12.55 -8.52
C MET A 139 -0.41 12.24 -10.03
N PHE A 140 -0.11 11.00 -10.39
CA PHE A 140 -0.05 10.58 -11.79
C PHE A 140 -1.39 10.80 -12.49
N ARG A 141 -2.49 10.38 -11.85
CA ARG A 141 -3.85 10.55 -12.36
C ARG A 141 -4.22 12.03 -12.58
N ALA A 142 -3.86 12.89 -11.65
CA ALA A 142 -4.10 14.33 -11.76
C ALA A 142 -3.29 15.01 -12.88
N ASN A 143 -2.08 14.51 -13.17
CA ASN A 143 -1.19 15.12 -14.16
C ASN A 143 -1.36 14.57 -15.57
N PHE A 144 -1.73 13.30 -15.72
CA PHE A 144 -1.69 12.62 -17.02
C PHE A 144 -3.01 12.00 -17.45
N LEU A 145 -3.96 11.78 -16.54
CA LEU A 145 -5.20 11.04 -16.82
C LEU A 145 -6.48 11.85 -16.57
N ASN A 146 -6.37 13.17 -16.36
CA ASN A 146 -7.49 14.09 -16.09
C ASN A 146 -8.42 13.61 -14.96
N LYS A 147 -7.88 12.90 -13.97
CA LYS A 147 -8.60 12.42 -12.78
C LYS A 147 -8.13 13.24 -11.59
N GLU A 148 -8.86 14.31 -11.29
CA GLU A 148 -8.38 15.37 -10.40
C GLU A 148 -8.77 15.18 -8.93
N THR A 149 -9.81 14.41 -8.63
CA THR A 149 -10.28 14.23 -7.25
C THR A 149 -9.26 13.45 -6.41
N LEU A 150 -8.85 14.02 -5.28
CA LEU A 150 -8.06 13.31 -4.27
C LEU A 150 -8.97 12.33 -3.51
N ILE A 151 -8.55 11.07 -3.49
CA ILE A 151 -9.09 10.01 -2.64
C ILE A 151 -8.34 10.03 -1.31
N GLU A 152 -9.05 10.27 -0.23
CA GLU A 152 -8.44 10.25 1.10
C GLU A 152 -8.21 8.82 1.57
N THR A 153 -6.97 8.48 1.93
CA THR A 153 -6.64 7.12 2.37
C THR A 153 -6.06 7.09 3.77
N ASN A 154 -6.51 6.14 4.59
CA ASN A 154 -5.91 5.85 5.88
C ASN A 154 -5.68 4.35 6.06
N GLY A 155 -4.41 3.96 6.16
CA GLY A 155 -4.01 2.59 6.43
C GLY A 155 -3.79 2.31 7.91
N TYR A 156 -4.15 1.09 8.32
CA TYR A 156 -3.95 0.58 9.66
C TYR A 156 -3.41 -0.85 9.63
N LEU A 157 -2.48 -1.16 10.53
CA LEU A 157 -2.16 -2.53 10.89
C LEU A 157 -3.19 -3.00 11.92
N LYS A 158 -3.79 -4.16 11.70
CA LYS A 158 -4.67 -4.85 12.64
C LYS A 158 -3.90 -6.04 13.25
N PRO A 159 -3.39 -5.91 14.49
CA PRO A 159 -2.75 -7.01 15.19
C PRO A 159 -3.78 -8.07 15.60
N ASN A 160 -3.33 -9.31 15.74
CA ASN A 160 -4.17 -10.46 16.11
C ASN A 160 -4.73 -10.36 17.54
N SER A 161 -4.18 -9.48 18.39
CA SER A 161 -4.65 -9.24 19.75
C SER A 161 -4.22 -7.88 20.29
N VAL A 162 -4.85 -7.43 21.39
CA VAL A 162 -4.45 -6.20 22.11
C VAL A 162 -3.02 -6.33 22.65
N PHE A 163 -2.63 -7.51 23.15
CA PHE A 163 -1.26 -7.76 23.59
C PHE A 163 -0.26 -7.62 22.43
N ALA A 164 -0.58 -8.18 21.26
CA ALA A 164 0.25 -8.05 20.06
C ALA A 164 0.37 -6.57 19.63
N ALA A 165 -0.67 -5.76 19.82
CA ALA A 165 -0.62 -4.32 19.55
C ALA A 165 0.38 -3.59 20.46
N PHE A 166 0.35 -3.85 21.77
CA PHE A 166 1.32 -3.27 22.71
C PHE A 166 2.75 -3.71 22.40
N LEU A 167 2.94 -5.00 22.08
CA LEU A 167 4.25 -5.53 21.69
C LEU A 167 4.77 -4.85 20.42
N HIS A 168 3.92 -4.64 19.40
CA HIS A 168 4.30 -3.91 18.19
C HIS A 168 4.70 -2.47 18.48
N ILE A 169 3.99 -1.75 19.35
CA ILE A 169 4.34 -0.39 19.75
C ILE A 169 5.72 -0.37 20.41
N TYR A 170 5.94 -1.25 21.39
CA TYR A 170 7.21 -1.34 22.10
C TYR A 170 8.38 -1.65 21.15
N VAL A 171 8.24 -2.67 20.32
CA VAL A 171 9.27 -3.06 19.33
C VAL A 171 9.52 -1.93 18.33
N SER A 172 8.48 -1.22 17.87
CA SER A 172 8.63 -0.11 16.91
C SER A 172 9.41 1.07 17.50
N ILE A 173 9.18 1.40 18.78
CA ILE A 173 9.91 2.45 19.49
C ILE A 173 11.38 2.04 19.64
N LEU A 174 11.65 0.83 20.14
CA LEU A 174 13.01 0.31 20.32
C LEU A 174 13.76 0.26 18.98
N PHE A 175 13.11 -0.26 17.94
CA PHE A 175 13.64 -0.34 16.58
C PHE A 175 14.00 1.04 16.04
N THR A 176 13.11 2.03 16.22
CA THR A 176 13.36 3.41 15.80
C THR A 176 14.58 4.00 16.50
N LEU A 177 14.65 3.87 17.82
CA LEU A 177 15.78 4.37 18.61
C LEU A 177 17.10 3.74 18.16
N MET A 178 17.12 2.43 17.94
CA MET A 178 18.32 1.71 17.49
C MET A 178 18.74 2.09 16.06
N CYS A 179 17.79 2.39 15.17
CA CYS A 179 18.09 2.80 13.80
C CYS A 179 18.77 4.18 13.72
N LEU A 180 18.56 5.06 14.70
CA LEU A 180 19.14 6.41 14.72
C LEU A 180 20.67 6.38 14.88
N PHE A 181 21.23 5.34 15.49
CA PHE A 181 22.67 5.22 15.75
C PHE A 181 23.32 4.19 14.83
N ALA A 182 24.54 4.45 14.36
CA ALA A 182 25.28 3.51 13.51
C ALA A 182 25.55 2.17 14.22
N VAL A 183 25.93 2.22 15.50
CA VAL A 183 26.15 1.02 16.34
C VAL A 183 24.85 0.23 16.53
N GLY A 184 23.73 0.92 16.76
CA GLY A 184 22.42 0.27 16.91
C GLY A 184 22.00 -0.48 15.64
N ARG A 185 22.17 0.14 14.47
CA ARG A 185 21.96 -0.53 13.17
C ARG A 185 22.83 -1.76 12.99
N PHE A 186 24.14 -1.62 13.25
CA PHE A 186 25.07 -2.74 13.17
C PHE A 186 24.66 -3.91 14.08
N LEU A 187 24.27 -3.63 15.32
CA LEU A 187 23.82 -4.66 16.27
C LEU A 187 22.52 -5.34 15.83
N MET A 188 21.54 -4.56 15.39
CA MET A 188 20.26 -5.09 14.88
C MET A 188 20.47 -5.98 13.66
N GLU A 189 21.32 -5.56 12.72
CA GLU A 189 21.62 -6.36 11.53
C GLU A 189 22.41 -7.63 11.86
N ARG A 190 23.30 -7.55 12.86
CA ARG A 190 24.09 -8.71 13.29
C ARG A 190 23.23 -9.73 14.05
N TYR A 191 22.28 -9.28 14.88
CA TYR A 191 21.47 -10.11 15.78
C TYR A 191 19.95 -9.84 15.69
N PRO A 192 19.34 -9.95 14.50
CA PRO A 192 17.94 -9.57 14.30
C PRO A 192 16.98 -10.35 15.19
N SER A 193 17.23 -11.63 15.42
CA SER A 193 16.37 -12.49 16.23
C SER A 193 16.35 -12.12 17.70
N PHE A 194 17.48 -11.61 18.23
CA PHE A 194 17.55 -11.12 19.61
C PHE A 194 16.70 -9.86 19.78
N PHE A 195 16.86 -8.88 18.87
CA PHE A 195 16.14 -7.60 18.96
C PHE A 195 14.65 -7.70 18.58
N THR A 196 14.23 -8.78 17.95
CA THR A 196 12.85 -8.96 17.46
C THR A 196 12.15 -10.16 18.07
N ALA A 197 12.74 -10.77 19.11
CA ALA A 197 12.22 -11.97 19.77
C ALA A 197 11.87 -13.10 18.77
N GLY A 198 12.71 -13.29 17.75
CA GLY A 198 12.54 -14.32 16.72
C GLY A 198 11.60 -13.96 15.56
N LEU A 199 10.95 -12.79 15.58
CA LEU A 199 10.10 -12.35 14.48
C LEU A 199 10.90 -12.18 13.18
N PHE A 200 12.13 -11.67 13.27
CA PHE A 200 13.06 -11.60 12.15
C PHE A 200 14.28 -12.50 12.39
N THR A 201 14.62 -13.32 11.39
CA THR A 201 15.71 -14.29 11.48
C THR A 201 16.59 -14.25 10.23
N LYS A 202 17.85 -14.70 10.37
CA LYS A 202 18.76 -14.82 9.22
C LYS A 202 18.39 -15.97 8.28
N THR A 203 17.82 -17.03 8.83
CA THR A 203 17.36 -18.20 8.08
C THR A 203 16.00 -17.97 7.42
N GLY A 204 15.21 -17.02 7.92
CA GLY A 204 13.82 -16.83 7.50
C GLY A 204 12.87 -17.86 8.14
N PRO A 205 11.58 -17.82 7.73
CA PRO A 205 10.58 -18.77 8.20
C PRO A 205 10.79 -20.17 7.62
N SER A 206 10.27 -21.17 8.32
CA SER A 206 10.16 -22.53 7.78
C SER A 206 9.14 -22.59 6.64
N ARG A 207 9.22 -23.64 5.81
CA ARG A 207 8.25 -23.86 4.73
C ARG A 207 6.82 -23.95 5.26
N GLU A 208 6.66 -24.58 6.42
CA GLU A 208 5.36 -24.74 7.05
C GLU A 208 4.79 -23.42 7.58
N GLN A 209 5.63 -22.56 8.19
CA GLN A 209 5.22 -21.22 8.58
C GLN A 209 4.76 -20.40 7.37
N ILE A 210 5.41 -20.57 6.21
CA ILE A 210 4.98 -19.93 4.96
C ILE A 210 3.63 -20.49 4.47
N LEU A 211 3.44 -21.81 4.52
CA LEU A 211 2.22 -22.46 4.05
C LEU A 211 1.00 -22.18 4.95
N GLU A 212 1.22 -21.99 6.25
CA GLU A 212 0.16 -21.65 7.20
C GLU A 212 -0.14 -20.15 7.26
N GLY A 213 0.80 -19.32 6.80
CA GLY A 213 0.67 -17.87 6.80
C GLY A 213 -0.33 -17.36 5.76
N GLY A 214 -0.89 -16.19 6.03
CA GLY A 214 -1.84 -15.55 5.13
C GLY A 214 -1.82 -14.04 5.25
N THR A 215 -2.45 -13.39 4.29
CA THR A 215 -2.66 -11.94 4.32
C THR A 215 -4.14 -11.65 4.17
N ARG A 216 -4.65 -10.70 4.95
CA ARG A 216 -5.97 -10.12 4.76
C ARG A 216 -5.87 -8.61 4.75
N ILE A 217 -6.51 -7.98 3.77
CA ILE A 217 -6.62 -6.53 3.67
C ILE A 217 -8.10 -6.18 3.54
N THR A 218 -8.66 -5.53 4.55
CA THR A 218 -10.05 -5.07 4.52
C THR A 218 -10.09 -3.58 4.19
N PHE A 219 -10.84 -3.20 3.18
CA PHE A 219 -11.06 -1.82 2.77
C PHE A 219 -12.49 -1.42 3.11
N TYR A 220 -12.65 -0.21 3.62
CA TYR A 220 -13.94 0.47 3.77
C TYR A 220 -13.88 1.75 2.94
N ALA A 221 -14.62 1.75 1.84
CA ALA A 221 -14.67 2.82 0.86
C ALA A 221 -15.97 3.60 0.97
N GLU A 222 -15.88 4.92 0.88
CA GLU A 222 -17.03 5.82 0.78
C GLU A 222 -16.91 6.67 -0.49
N GLY A 223 -18.02 6.88 -1.20
CA GLY A 223 -18.07 7.67 -2.43
C GLY A 223 -19.50 7.91 -2.88
N TRP A 224 -19.68 8.27 -4.15
CA TRP A 224 -20.98 8.62 -4.72
C TRP A 224 -21.50 7.55 -5.68
N LYS A 225 -22.80 7.22 -5.60
CA LYS A 225 -23.48 6.25 -6.48
C LYS A 225 -23.56 6.74 -7.92
N ASN A 226 -24.08 7.95 -8.10
CA ASN A 226 -24.42 8.50 -9.41
C ASN A 226 -23.31 9.41 -9.93
N LYS A 227 -23.10 9.43 -11.25
CA LYS A 227 -22.19 10.39 -11.89
C LYS A 227 -22.67 11.81 -11.58
N VAL A 228 -21.91 12.51 -10.75
CA VAL A 228 -22.07 13.93 -10.46
C VAL A 228 -20.94 14.70 -11.12
N GLU A 229 -21.24 15.88 -11.65
CA GLU A 229 -20.20 16.82 -12.09
C GLU A 229 -19.23 17.12 -10.95
N GLU A 230 -17.97 17.41 -11.29
CA GLU A 230 -16.91 17.65 -10.30
C GLU A 230 -17.24 18.85 -9.38
N SER A 231 -17.98 19.84 -9.90
CA SER A 231 -18.56 20.97 -9.18
C SER A 231 -19.59 20.55 -8.12
N VAL A 232 -20.29 19.43 -8.32
CA VAL A 232 -21.38 18.93 -7.44
C VAL A 232 -20.86 17.91 -6.42
N LYS A 233 -19.75 17.21 -6.70
CA LYS A 233 -19.04 16.40 -5.67
C LYS A 233 -18.51 17.26 -4.52
N GLN A 234 -18.28 18.55 -4.78
CA GLN A 234 -17.90 19.56 -3.81
C GLN A 234 -19.08 20.06 -2.96
N THR A 235 -20.32 19.58 -3.15
CA THR A 235 -21.51 20.05 -2.41
C THR A 235 -22.39 18.94 -1.86
N THR A 236 -22.16 17.67 -2.24
CA THR A 236 -23.01 16.54 -1.85
C THR A 236 -22.23 15.51 -1.04
N ARG A 237 -22.83 14.98 0.04
CA ARG A 237 -22.19 13.97 0.89
C ARG A 237 -22.09 12.62 0.17
N PRO A 238 -21.01 11.83 0.36
CA PRO A 238 -20.94 10.45 -0.12
C PRO A 238 -22.15 9.63 0.37
N ASP A 239 -22.80 8.91 -0.56
CA ASP A 239 -24.05 8.17 -0.36
C ASP A 239 -23.92 6.66 -0.66
N LYS A 240 -22.70 6.22 -1.03
CA LYS A 240 -22.36 4.82 -1.21
C LYS A 240 -21.23 4.42 -0.27
N ARG A 241 -21.36 3.24 0.31
CA ARG A 241 -20.28 2.59 1.06
C ARG A 241 -20.08 1.16 0.57
N LEU A 242 -18.82 0.77 0.48
CA LEU A 242 -18.43 -0.57 0.03
C LEU A 242 -17.32 -1.09 0.93
N LYS A 243 -17.46 -2.32 1.38
CA LYS A 243 -16.40 -3.10 1.99
C LYS A 243 -15.79 -4.00 0.92
N MET A 244 -14.47 -3.99 0.81
CA MET A 244 -13.74 -4.96 -0.02
C MET A 244 -12.79 -5.74 0.87
N VAL A 245 -12.74 -7.06 0.72
CA VAL A 245 -11.74 -7.90 1.42
C VAL A 245 -10.86 -8.56 0.38
N VAL A 246 -9.56 -8.33 0.52
CA VAL A 246 -8.53 -9.03 -0.25
C VAL A 246 -7.87 -10.05 0.65
N THR A 247 -7.86 -11.32 0.26
CA THR A 247 -7.07 -12.34 0.94
C THR A 247 -6.01 -12.91 0.01
N GLY A 248 -4.90 -13.37 0.59
CA GLY A 248 -3.79 -13.97 -0.15
C GLY A 248 -2.92 -14.82 0.76
N GLN A 249 -1.87 -15.40 0.19
CA GLN A 249 -0.92 -16.22 0.94
C GLN A 249 -0.08 -15.38 1.91
N GLU A 250 0.88 -16.03 2.57
CA GLU A 250 1.90 -15.39 3.39
C GLU A 250 2.53 -14.18 2.63
N PRO A 251 2.60 -13.01 3.30
CA PRO A 251 2.89 -11.74 2.64
C PRO A 251 4.32 -11.67 2.06
N ALA A 252 5.34 -12.06 2.83
CA ALA A 252 6.73 -11.73 2.53
C ALA A 252 7.30 -12.53 1.36
N TYR A 253 6.88 -13.79 1.21
CA TYR A 253 7.47 -14.72 0.25
C TYR A 253 6.46 -15.14 -0.81
N ALA A 254 5.45 -15.92 -0.42
CA ALA A 254 4.54 -16.55 -1.37
C ALA A 254 3.74 -15.49 -2.14
N PHE A 255 3.08 -14.58 -1.42
CA PHE A 255 2.20 -13.60 -2.06
C PHE A 255 3.00 -12.51 -2.80
N THR A 256 4.15 -12.09 -2.26
CA THR A 256 5.05 -11.15 -2.96
C THR A 256 5.57 -11.74 -4.27
N ALA A 257 5.98 -13.01 -4.29
CA ALA A 257 6.41 -13.67 -5.52
C ALA A 257 5.27 -13.74 -6.56
N VAL A 258 4.06 -14.10 -6.12
CA VAL A 258 2.87 -14.10 -6.98
C VAL A 258 2.61 -12.70 -7.57
N CYS A 259 2.61 -11.66 -6.73
CA CYS A 259 2.41 -10.28 -7.16
C CYS A 259 3.44 -9.84 -8.20
N MET A 260 4.73 -10.11 -7.97
CA MET A 260 5.81 -9.74 -8.88
C MET A 260 5.69 -10.45 -10.23
N VAL A 261 5.45 -11.76 -10.21
CA VAL A 261 5.30 -12.55 -11.45
C VAL A 261 4.06 -12.10 -12.23
N GLN A 262 2.92 -11.90 -11.57
CA GLN A 262 1.72 -11.43 -12.26
C GLN A 262 1.88 -10.02 -12.79
N ALA A 263 2.53 -9.10 -12.06
CA ALA A 263 2.89 -7.78 -12.55
C ALA A 263 3.72 -7.85 -13.85
N CYS A 264 4.77 -8.68 -13.86
CA CYS A 264 5.60 -8.87 -15.05
C CYS A 264 4.81 -9.41 -16.23
N LEU A 265 4.00 -10.46 -16.02
CA LEU A 265 3.16 -11.03 -17.08
C LEU A 265 2.12 -10.04 -17.60
N THR A 266 1.54 -9.21 -16.73
CA THR A 266 0.59 -8.17 -17.15
C THR A 266 1.28 -7.11 -18.00
N VAL A 267 2.48 -6.65 -17.64
CA VAL A 267 3.26 -5.73 -18.48
C VAL A 267 3.60 -6.39 -19.82
N LEU A 268 4.02 -7.65 -19.83
CA LEU A 268 4.43 -8.36 -21.04
C LEU A 268 3.28 -8.54 -22.04
N PHE A 269 2.10 -8.97 -21.56
CA PHE A 269 0.98 -9.36 -22.41
C PHE A 269 -0.08 -8.27 -22.59
N GLU A 270 -0.13 -7.28 -21.69
CA GLU A 270 -1.18 -6.25 -21.67
C GLU A 270 -0.62 -4.84 -21.61
N ASN A 271 0.63 -4.60 -22.04
CA ASN A 271 1.23 -3.25 -22.09
C ASN A 271 0.34 -2.21 -22.80
N LYS A 272 -0.41 -2.60 -23.84
CA LYS A 272 -1.35 -1.73 -24.56
C LYS A 272 -2.49 -1.18 -23.69
N LYS A 273 -2.77 -1.80 -22.55
CA LYS A 273 -3.77 -1.35 -21.57
C LYS A 273 -3.14 -0.45 -20.48
N ILE A 274 -1.82 -0.35 -20.43
CA ILE A 274 -1.12 0.58 -19.52
C ILE A 274 -1.21 1.98 -20.15
N PRO A 275 -1.64 3.01 -19.42
CA PRO A 275 -1.85 4.33 -19.99
C PRO A 275 -0.52 4.99 -20.36
N LEU A 276 -0.51 5.81 -21.41
CA LEU A 276 0.68 6.45 -22.02
C LEU A 276 1.70 5.44 -22.61
N GLU A 277 2.56 5.95 -23.50
CA GLU A 277 3.72 5.22 -24.00
C GLU A 277 4.92 5.41 -23.08
N GLY A 278 5.37 4.31 -22.46
CA GLY A 278 6.49 4.26 -21.52
C GLY A 278 6.30 5.09 -20.25
N GLY A 279 7.29 5.06 -19.36
CA GLY A 279 7.31 5.86 -18.13
C GLY A 279 7.48 5.03 -16.85
N VAL A 280 7.36 5.71 -15.71
CA VAL A 280 7.46 5.12 -14.37
C VAL A 280 6.08 5.15 -13.69
N TYR A 281 5.62 3.98 -13.25
CA TYR A 281 4.26 3.73 -12.78
C TYR A 281 4.24 3.09 -11.41
N THR A 282 3.15 3.33 -10.70
CA THR A 282 2.72 2.53 -9.56
C THR A 282 1.79 1.41 -10.03
N PRO A 283 1.61 0.33 -9.26
CA PRO A 283 0.75 -0.78 -9.66
C PRO A 283 -0.71 -0.35 -9.85
N GLY A 284 -1.21 0.55 -9.01
CA GLY A 284 -2.58 1.03 -9.06
C GLY A 284 -2.89 1.83 -10.30
N VAL A 285 -1.91 2.47 -10.95
CA VAL A 285 -2.09 3.13 -12.24
C VAL A 285 -1.82 2.17 -13.39
N ALA A 286 -0.72 1.42 -13.34
CA ALA A 286 -0.31 0.54 -14.42
C ALA A 286 -1.37 -0.53 -14.72
N PHE A 287 -1.97 -1.09 -13.67
CA PHE A 287 -2.82 -2.26 -13.80
C PHE A 287 -4.31 -1.96 -13.74
N GLU A 288 -4.71 -0.69 -13.61
CA GLU A 288 -6.11 -0.26 -13.43
C GLU A 288 -7.04 -0.96 -14.42
N ASP A 289 -6.70 -0.98 -15.71
CA ASP A 289 -7.54 -1.52 -16.79
C ASP A 289 -7.10 -2.88 -17.34
N THR A 290 -6.33 -3.64 -16.56
CA THR A 290 -5.75 -4.94 -16.96
C THR A 290 -6.45 -6.14 -16.31
N SER A 291 -6.08 -7.37 -16.71
CA SER A 291 -6.53 -8.62 -16.06
C SER A 291 -5.88 -8.94 -14.71
N MET A 292 -5.23 -7.97 -14.06
CA MET A 292 -4.44 -8.20 -12.84
C MET A 292 -5.24 -8.87 -11.72
N GLN A 293 -6.50 -8.50 -11.51
CA GLN A 293 -7.36 -9.15 -10.50
C GLN A 293 -7.51 -10.64 -10.80
N GLU A 294 -7.95 -11.00 -12.01
CA GLU A 294 -8.19 -12.37 -12.45
C GLU A 294 -6.90 -13.21 -12.38
N ARG A 295 -5.75 -12.60 -12.70
CA ARG A 295 -4.43 -13.23 -12.60
C ARG A 295 -4.05 -13.58 -11.16
N LEU A 296 -4.31 -12.68 -10.21
CA LEU A 296 -4.06 -12.93 -8.79
C LEU A 296 -5.05 -13.97 -8.23
N GLU A 297 -6.32 -13.92 -8.64
CA GLU A 297 -7.33 -14.89 -8.24
C GLU A 297 -7.00 -16.32 -8.69
N LYS A 298 -6.55 -16.49 -9.93
CA LYS A 298 -6.02 -17.78 -10.45
C LYS A 298 -4.81 -18.30 -9.68
N ARG A 299 -4.17 -17.46 -8.87
CA ARG A 299 -3.02 -17.80 -8.02
C ARG A 299 -3.36 -17.78 -6.54
N GLY A 300 -4.64 -17.87 -6.17
CA GLY A 300 -5.10 -18.09 -4.80
C GLY A 300 -5.33 -16.82 -3.98
N ALA A 301 -5.27 -15.63 -4.58
CA ALA A 301 -5.83 -14.44 -3.95
C ALA A 301 -7.36 -14.43 -4.10
N THR A 302 -8.06 -13.68 -3.27
CA THR A 302 -9.50 -13.45 -3.44
C THR A 302 -9.85 -11.98 -3.25
N PHE A 303 -10.85 -11.50 -3.99
CA PHE A 303 -11.39 -10.15 -3.87
C PHE A 303 -12.89 -10.24 -3.69
N THR A 304 -13.39 -9.93 -2.49
CA THR A 304 -14.83 -9.90 -2.21
C THR A 304 -15.30 -8.47 -2.01
N PHE A 305 -16.51 -8.17 -2.47
CA PHE A 305 -17.12 -6.85 -2.39
C PHE A 305 -18.50 -6.97 -1.74
N GLU A 306 -18.77 -6.12 -0.77
CA GLU A 306 -20.01 -6.10 0.02
C GLU A 306 -20.45 -4.64 0.17
N GLU A 307 -21.68 -4.30 -0.20
CA GLU A 307 -22.24 -2.98 0.16
C GLU A 307 -22.54 -2.97 1.66
N VAL A 308 -22.16 -1.89 2.34
CA VAL A 308 -22.36 -1.73 3.78
C VAL A 308 -23.24 -0.52 4.04
N GLU A 309 -24.11 -0.61 5.04
CA GLU A 309 -25.00 0.49 5.45
C GLU A 309 -24.26 1.61 6.21
#